data_AF-A0A8J9X753-F1
#
_entry.id   AF-A0A8J9X753-F1
#
_cell.length_a   1.000
_cell.length_b   1.000
_cell.length_c   1.000
_cell.angle_alpha   90.00
_cell.angle_beta   90.00
_cell.angle_gamma   90.00
#
_symmetry.space_group_name_H-M   'P 1'
#
loop_
_entity.id
_entity.type
_entity.pdbx_description
1 polymer ?
#
loop_
_entity_poly.entity_id
_entity_poly.type
_entity_poly.pdbx_seq_one_letter_code
_entity_poly.pdbx_strand_id
1 'polypeptide(L)'
;ERRAYKDSTVEQVAKELLSPDYIAICCLSNLAVRQELRGRGIALQLCTEAERVAAEWKYNSIFLKVEVTNTAARSLYEMKLNYLLESTIESASAMRVQADTGALIEVDADTLILKKKL
;
A
#
# COMPACT_ATOMS: atom_id res chain seq x y z
N GLU A 1 -0.69 -24.96 -18.13
CA GLU A 1 -0.98 -24.21 -16.89
C GLU A 1 -1.23 -22.70 -17.12
N ARG A 2 -0.32 -21.90 -17.72
CA ARG A 2 -0.53 -20.43 -17.90
C ARG A 2 -1.82 -19.96 -18.60
N ARG A 3 -2.51 -20.82 -19.37
CA ARG A 3 -3.75 -20.47 -20.09
C ARG A 3 -5.02 -20.67 -19.27
N ALA A 4 -4.96 -21.38 -18.14
CA ALA A 4 -6.16 -21.74 -17.37
C ALA A 4 -6.84 -20.52 -16.70
N TYR A 5 -6.05 -19.52 -16.30
CA TYR A 5 -6.53 -18.35 -15.55
C TYR A 5 -6.55 -17.05 -16.35
N LYS A 6 -6.44 -17.13 -17.69
CA LYS A 6 -6.24 -15.94 -18.53
C LYS A 6 -7.35 -14.90 -18.37
N ASP A 7 -8.58 -15.37 -18.17
CA ASP A 7 -9.78 -14.53 -18.04
C ASP A 7 -10.38 -14.59 -16.62
N SER A 8 -9.65 -15.17 -15.66
CA SER A 8 -10.09 -15.27 -14.26
C SER A 8 -9.85 -13.98 -13.50
N THR A 9 -10.76 -13.65 -12.58
CA THR A 9 -10.51 -12.56 -11.61
C THR A 9 -9.46 -12.98 -10.59
N VAL A 10 -8.82 -12.01 -9.94
CA VAL A 10 -7.84 -12.30 -8.87
C VAL A 10 -8.49 -13.08 -7.73
N GLU A 11 -9.77 -12.84 -7.45
CA GLU A 11 -10.53 -13.56 -6.42
C GLU A 11 -10.74 -15.03 -6.79
N GLN A 12 -11.00 -15.32 -8.06
CA GLN A 12 -11.14 -16.70 -8.55
C GLN A 12 -9.81 -17.44 -8.45
N VAL A 13 -8.73 -16.80 -8.87
CA VAL A 13 -7.37 -17.35 -8.75
C VAL A 13 -7.02 -17.61 -7.28
N ALA A 14 -7.32 -16.66 -6.39
CA ALA A 14 -7.07 -16.80 -4.96
C ALA A 14 -7.88 -17.94 -4.34
N LYS A 15 -9.16 -18.07 -4.69
CA LYS A 15 -10.02 -19.14 -4.18
C LYS A 15 -9.56 -20.54 -4.62
N GLU A 16 -8.97 -20.65 -5.81
CA GLU A 16 -8.51 -21.94 -6.35
C GLU A 16 -7.10 -22.31 -5.86
N LEU A 17 -6.20 -21.33 -5.72
CA LEU A 17 -4.79 -21.57 -5.45
C LEU A 17 -4.37 -21.37 -3.99
N LEU A 18 -5.14 -20.63 -3.20
CA LEU A 18 -4.82 -20.35 -1.80
C LEU A 18 -5.68 -21.20 -0.87
N SER A 19 -5.19 -21.42 0.36
CA SER A 19 -6.01 -22.03 1.42
C SER A 19 -7.28 -21.18 1.65
N PRO A 20 -8.43 -21.79 1.96
CA PRO A 20 -9.69 -21.08 2.25
C PRO A 20 -9.58 -20.00 3.33
N ASP A 21 -8.55 -20.10 4.18
CA ASP A 21 -8.28 -19.15 5.27
C ASP A 21 -7.64 -17.84 4.79
N TYR A 22 -7.28 -17.75 3.51
CA TYR A 22 -6.69 -16.55 2.90
C TYR A 22 -7.67 -15.85 1.99
N ILE A 23 -7.67 -14.53 2.08
CA ILE A 23 -8.40 -13.64 1.18
C ILE A 23 -7.42 -12.81 0.37
N ALA A 24 -7.78 -12.54 -0.90
CA ALA A 24 -7.05 -11.58 -1.70
C ALA A 24 -7.40 -10.15 -1.27
N ILE A 25 -6.39 -9.30 -1.11
CA ILE A 25 -6.56 -7.88 -0.82
C ILE A 25 -5.82 -7.03 -1.85
N CYS A 26 -6.35 -5.84 -2.15
CA CYS A 26 -5.67 -4.85 -2.98
C CYS A 26 -4.79 -3.96 -2.10
N CYS A 27 -3.51 -3.81 -2.47
CA CYS A 27 -2.55 -3.02 -1.71
C CYS A 27 -1.86 -1.99 -2.63
N LEU A 28 -1.93 -0.72 -2.25
CA LEU A 28 -1.10 0.34 -2.83
C LEU A 28 0.30 0.24 -2.23
N SER A 29 1.30 0.07 -3.11
CA SER A 29 2.71 -0.04 -2.72
C SER A 29 3.59 0.91 -3.52
N ASN A 30 4.74 1.27 -2.94
CA ASN A 30 5.82 2.00 -3.61
C ASN A 30 5.44 3.34 -4.26
N LEU A 31 4.38 4.01 -3.77
CA LEU A 31 4.04 5.36 -4.23
C LEU A 31 5.10 6.35 -3.75
N ALA A 32 5.81 6.94 -4.70
CA ALA A 32 6.79 7.98 -4.45
C ALA A 32 6.66 9.10 -5.47
N VAL A 33 6.82 10.34 -4.99
CA VAL A 33 6.89 11.53 -5.84
C VAL A 33 8.23 12.22 -5.60
N ARG A 34 8.91 12.57 -6.71
CA ARG A 34 10.16 13.36 -6.69
C ARG A 34 9.98 14.63 -5.86
N GLN A 35 10.99 14.98 -5.06
CA GLN A 35 10.89 16.08 -4.11
C GLN A 35 10.50 17.40 -4.76
N GLU A 36 11.11 17.77 -5.89
CA GLU A 36 10.78 18.99 -6.65
C GLU A 36 9.34 19.07 -7.19
N LEU A 37 8.61 17.94 -7.22
CA LEU A 37 7.24 17.85 -7.72
C LEU A 37 6.20 17.68 -6.59
N ARG A 38 6.63 17.59 -5.32
CA ARG A 38 5.72 17.49 -4.17
C ARG A 38 4.94 18.79 -3.95
N GLY A 39 3.83 18.70 -3.20
CA GLY A 39 2.95 19.84 -2.92
C GLY A 39 2.05 20.26 -4.10
N ARG A 40 2.13 19.56 -5.23
CA ARG A 40 1.34 19.85 -6.46
C ARG A 40 0.14 18.93 -6.67
N GLY A 41 -0.23 18.14 -5.66
CA GLY A 41 -1.35 17.20 -5.75
C GLY A 41 -1.09 15.90 -6.54
N ILE A 42 0.12 15.67 -7.04
CA ILE A 42 0.44 14.47 -7.85
C ILE A 42 0.18 13.17 -7.09
N ALA A 43 0.63 13.08 -5.84
CA ALA A 43 0.40 11.89 -5.02
C ALA A 43 -1.10 11.62 -4.79
N LEU A 44 -1.89 12.68 -4.63
CA LEU A 44 -3.35 12.59 -4.49
C LEU A 44 -3.97 12.01 -5.77
N GLN A 45 -3.60 12.53 -6.93
CA GLN A 45 -4.09 12.05 -8.23
C GLN A 45 -3.73 10.57 -8.47
N LEU A 46 -2.50 10.19 -8.13
CA LEU A 46 -2.04 8.79 -8.23
C LEU A 46 -2.83 7.86 -7.30
N CYS A 47 -3.13 8.30 -6.07
CA CYS A 47 -3.96 7.52 -5.15
C CYS A 47 -5.39 7.37 -5.68
N THR A 48 -6.00 8.45 -6.16
CA THR A 48 -7.35 8.40 -6.75
C THR A 48 -7.42 7.46 -7.95
N GLU A 49 -6.39 7.45 -8.80
CA GLU A 49 -6.34 6.52 -9.93
C GLU A 49 -6.15 5.07 -9.46
N ALA A 50 -5.32 4.82 -8.45
CA ALA A 50 -5.20 3.49 -7.87
C ALA A 50 -6.51 2.99 -7.24
N GLU A 51 -7.25 3.87 -6.55
CA GLU A 51 -8.58 3.59 -6.00
C GLU A 51 -9.58 3.24 -7.12
N ARG A 52 -9.57 3.99 -8.22
CA ARG A 52 -10.39 3.73 -9.41
C ARG A 52 -10.11 2.35 -10.01
N VAL A 53 -8.82 2.03 -10.22
CA VAL A 53 -8.39 0.72 -10.77
C VAL A 53 -8.76 -0.42 -9.82
N ALA A 54 -8.59 -0.24 -8.52
CA ALA A 54 -8.98 -1.26 -7.53
C ALA A 54 -10.49 -1.54 -7.56
N ALA A 55 -11.33 -0.52 -7.73
CA ALA A 55 -12.77 -0.67 -7.90
C ALA A 55 -13.14 -1.37 -9.22
N GLU A 56 -12.42 -1.09 -10.32
CA GLU A 56 -12.58 -1.82 -11.60
C GLU A 56 -12.28 -3.31 -11.44
N TRP A 57 -11.26 -3.63 -10.65
CA TRP A 57 -10.90 -5.00 -10.27
C TRP A 57 -11.83 -5.64 -9.22
N LYS A 58 -12.94 -4.97 -8.87
CA LYS A 58 -13.98 -5.45 -7.96
C LYS A 58 -13.57 -5.58 -6.49
N TYR A 59 -12.46 -4.96 -6.10
CA TYR A 59 -12.13 -4.85 -4.68
C TYR A 59 -13.04 -3.83 -3.98
N ASN A 60 -13.49 -4.17 -2.78
CA ASN A 60 -14.28 -3.28 -1.92
C ASN A 60 -13.42 -2.31 -1.08
N SER A 61 -12.10 -2.55 -1.03
CA SER A 61 -11.18 -1.78 -0.21
C SER A 61 -9.77 -1.85 -0.78
N ILE A 62 -9.01 -0.79 -0.52
CA ILE A 62 -7.57 -0.70 -0.80
C ILE A 62 -6.82 -0.50 0.51
N PHE A 63 -5.68 -1.18 0.65
CA PHE A 63 -4.82 -1.13 1.81
C PHE A 63 -3.48 -0.48 1.46
N LEU A 64 -2.78 0.07 2.45
CA LEU A 64 -1.39 0.49 2.31
C LEU A 64 -0.64 0.38 3.62
N LYS A 65 0.69 0.37 3.51
CA LYS A 65 1.61 0.46 4.65
C LYS A 65 2.23 1.85 4.69
N VAL A 66 2.28 2.45 5.88
CA VAL A 66 3.00 3.70 6.11
C VAL A 66 3.62 3.71 7.50
N GLU A 67 4.88 4.11 7.60
CA GLU A 67 5.54 4.22 8.90
C GLU A 67 4.95 5.35 9.73
N VAL A 68 4.89 5.16 11.06
CA VAL A 68 4.32 6.12 12.01
C VAL A 68 5.00 7.49 11.90
N THR A 69 6.31 7.50 11.65
CA THR A 69 7.16 8.69 11.54
C THR A 69 7.02 9.44 10.21
N ASN A 70 6.40 8.84 9.20
CA ASN A 70 6.18 9.46 7.89
C ASN A 70 4.96 10.39 7.92
N THR A 71 5.08 11.49 8.67
CA THR A 71 4.00 12.46 8.92
C THR A 71 3.42 13.03 7.63
N ALA A 72 4.24 13.30 6.62
CA ALA A 72 3.78 13.83 5.33
C ALA A 72 2.87 12.85 4.57
N ALA A 73 3.25 11.57 4.51
CA ALA A 73 2.42 10.54 3.88
C ALA A 73 1.14 10.29 4.69
N ARG A 74 1.26 10.25 6.02
CA ARG A 74 0.12 10.12 6.93
C ARG A 74 -0.90 11.25 6.77
N SER A 75 -0.46 12.51 6.68
CA SER A 75 -1.36 13.63 6.41
C SER A 75 -2.10 13.47 5.08
N LEU A 76 -1.45 12.94 4.04
CA LEU A 76 -2.12 12.65 2.76
C LEU A 76 -3.15 11.52 2.94
N TYR A 77 -2.76 10.37 3.46
CA TYR A 77 -3.63 9.19 3.52
C TYR A 77 -4.77 9.37 4.52
N GLU A 78 -4.46 9.72 5.77
CA GLU A 78 -5.45 9.81 6.85
C GLU A 78 -6.31 11.07 6.70
N MET A 79 -5.71 12.25 6.51
CA MET A 79 -6.45 13.52 6.59
C MET A 79 -7.04 13.98 5.26
N LYS A 80 -6.41 13.68 4.11
CA LYS A 80 -6.90 14.13 2.80
C LYS A 80 -7.70 13.07 2.07
N LEU A 81 -7.28 11.81 2.17
CA LEU A 81 -7.90 10.70 1.44
C LEU A 81 -8.82 9.83 2.30
N ASN A 82 -8.87 10.07 3.62
CA ASN A 82 -9.72 9.36 4.57
C ASN A 82 -9.45 7.85 4.63
N TYR A 83 -8.18 7.46 4.55
CA TYR A 83 -7.76 6.11 4.92
C TYR A 83 -7.82 5.99 6.45
N LEU A 84 -8.37 4.89 6.92
CA LEU A 84 -8.56 4.60 8.34
C LEU A 84 -7.53 3.55 8.79
N LEU A 85 -7.10 3.63 10.04
CA LEU A 85 -6.23 2.64 10.64
C LEU A 85 -6.95 1.28 10.74
N GLU A 86 -6.36 0.24 10.15
CA GLU A 86 -6.83 -1.14 10.29
C GLU A 86 -6.02 -1.88 11.37
N SER A 87 -4.70 -1.70 11.39
CA SER A 87 -3.80 -2.31 12.39
C SER A 87 -2.44 -1.63 12.43
N THR A 88 -1.66 -1.95 13.46
CA THR A 88 -0.27 -1.52 13.63
C THR A 88 0.63 -2.74 13.67
N ILE A 89 1.77 -2.66 12.99
CA ILE A 89 2.87 -3.60 13.07
C ILE A 89 3.97 -2.90 13.85
N GLU A 90 4.18 -3.33 15.10
CA GLU A 90 5.24 -2.82 15.97
C GLU A 90 6.58 -3.43 15.57
N SER A 91 7.66 -2.63 15.70
CA SER A 91 9.04 -3.06 15.44
C SER A 91 9.21 -3.81 14.10
N ALA A 92 8.59 -3.32 13.03
CA ALA A 92 8.79 -3.90 11.72
C ALA A 92 10.20 -3.61 11.21
N SER A 93 10.85 -4.62 10.65
CA SER A 93 12.14 -4.48 9.97
C SER A 93 12.05 -3.51 8.79
N ALA A 94 12.82 -2.42 8.86
CA ALA A 94 12.88 -1.41 7.82
C ALA A 94 14.33 -1.17 7.38
N MET A 95 14.56 -1.15 6.07
CA MET A 95 15.87 -0.88 5.50
C MET A 95 16.11 0.63 5.39
N ARG A 96 17.31 1.08 5.78
CA ARG A 96 17.78 2.46 5.66
C ARG A 96 19.19 2.50 5.10
N VAL A 97 19.53 3.64 4.50
CA VAL A 97 20.91 3.95 4.12
C VAL A 97 21.52 4.79 5.24
N GLN A 98 22.64 4.32 5.80
CA GLN A 98 23.42 5.08 6.75
C GLN A 98 24.10 6.26 6.03
N ALA A 99 23.88 7.48 6.49
CA ALA A 99 24.24 8.70 5.73
C ALA A 99 25.75 8.91 5.57
N ASP A 100 26.55 8.43 6.51
CA ASP A 100 28.01 8.55 6.56
C ASP A 100 28.73 7.49 5.72
N THR A 101 28.28 6.24 5.78
CA THR A 101 28.94 5.11 5.12
C THR A 101 28.27 4.69 3.81
N GLY A 102 27.01 5.08 3.60
CA GLY A 102 26.17 4.55 2.51
C GLY A 102 25.75 3.10 2.71
N ALA A 103 26.06 2.48 3.86
CA ALA A 103 25.70 1.11 4.14
C ALA A 103 24.18 0.94 4.30
N LEU A 104 23.65 -0.20 3.88
CA LEU A 104 22.29 -0.59 4.18
C LEU A 104 22.24 -1.16 5.60
N ILE A 105 21.40 -0.56 6.44
CA ILE A 105 21.15 -1.01 7.81
C ILE A 105 19.68 -1.36 7.97
N GLU A 106 19.42 -2.32 8.85
CA GLU A 106 18.08 -2.67 9.31
C GLU A 106 17.78 -1.89 10.59
N VAL A 107 16.60 -1.29 10.65
CA VAL A 107 16.11 -0.55 11.82
C VAL A 107 14.68 -0.97 12.13
N ASP A 108 14.33 -0.99 13.40
CA ASP A 108 12.96 -1.21 13.83
C ASP A 108 12.12 0.04 13.55
N ALA A 109 10.96 -0.15 12.93
CA ALA A 109 10.03 0.92 12.65
C ALA A 109 8.58 0.47 12.82
N ASP A 110 7.81 1.23 13.61
CA ASP A 110 6.38 1.01 13.71
C ASP A 110 5.68 1.39 12.39
N THR A 111 4.91 0.45 11.86
CA THR A 111 4.23 0.59 10.57
C THR A 111 2.72 0.48 10.75
N LEU A 112 1.99 1.45 10.22
CA LEU A 112 0.53 1.44 10.17
C LEU A 112 0.06 0.71 8.92
N ILE A 113 -0.95 -0.14 9.07
CA ILE A 113 -1.78 -0.63 7.98
C ILE A 113 -3.00 0.27 7.90
N LEU A 114 -3.12 1.02 6.81
CA LEU A 114 -4.28 1.86 6.56
C LEU A 114 -5.16 1.23 5.48
N LYS A 115 -6.47 1.46 5.59
CA LYS A 115 -7.50 0.92 4.71
C LYS A 115 -8.48 2.02 4.30
N LYS A 116 -8.88 2.00 3.05
CA LYS A 116 -9.98 2.81 2.54
C LYS A 116 -11.00 1.92 1.84
N LYS A 117 -12.27 2.13 2.17
CA LYS A 117 -13.39 1.54 1.44
C LYS A 117 -13.58 2.30 0.11
N LEU A 118 -13.71 1.55 -0.98
CA LEU A 118 -13.87 2.08 -2.34
C LEU A 118 -15.35 2.30 -2.69
#